data_AF-A0A1C5GPC0-F1
#
_entry.id   AF-A0A1C5GPC0-F1
#
_cell.length_a   1.000
_cell.length_b   1.000
_cell.length_c   1.000
_cell.angle_alpha   90.00
_cell.angle_beta   90.00
_cell.angle_gamma   90.00
#
_symmetry.space_group_name_H-M   'P 1'
#
loop_
_entity.id
_entity.type
_entity.pdbx_description
1 polymer ?
#
loop_
_entity_poly.entity_id
_entity_poly.type
_entity_poly.pdbx_seq_one_letter_code
_entity_poly.pdbx_strand_id
1 'polypeptide(L)' 'MALALHAKRPDFVIWSSIWSRRPDAVVRFDLPSDGGGGTDLRWTPLVAAPLPESSLLGHMSKRLNQLINANLRYTFGQ' A
#
# COMPACT_ATOMS: atom_id res chain seq x y z
N MET A 1 9.24 -8.48 -4.53
CA MET A 1 9.69 -7.23 -3.90
C MET A 1 9.05 -6.09 -4.67
N ALA A 2 8.45 -5.10 -4.01
CA ALA A 2 7.90 -3.92 -4.67
C ALA A 2 9.01 -2.89 -4.92
N LEU A 3 8.93 -2.15 -6.03
CA LEU A 3 9.82 -1.02 -6.32
C LEU A 3 9.03 0.29 -6.16
N ALA A 4 9.68 1.36 -5.72
CA ALA A 4 9.09 2.69 -5.74
C ALA A 4 9.07 3.21 -7.19
N LEU A 5 7.88 3.43 -7.73
CA LEU A 5 7.66 3.97 -9.08
C LEU A 5 7.69 5.50 -9.09
N HIS A 6 7.15 6.12 -8.05
CA HIS A 6 7.17 7.57 -7.88
C HIS A 6 7.14 7.92 -6.39
N ALA A 7 7.72 9.06 -6.01
CA ALA A 7 7.70 9.53 -4.65
C ALA A 7 7.83 11.05 -4.61
N LYS A 8 7.13 11.67 -3.66
CA LYS A 8 7.29 13.08 -3.30
C LYS A 8 7.35 13.17 -1.78
N ARG A 9 8.45 13.70 -1.25
CA ARG A 9 8.62 13.85 0.21
C ARG A 9 7.97 15.14 0.72
N PRO A 10 7.35 15.12 1.92
CA PRO A 10 6.96 13.94 2.69
C PRO A 10 5.69 13.26 2.15
N ASP A 11 4.98 13.90 1.22
CA ASP A 11 3.59 13.64 0.83
C ASP A 11 3.20 12.18 0.50
N PHE A 12 3.93 11.50 -0.37
CA PHE A 12 3.52 10.17 -0.85
C PHE A 12 4.64 9.34 -1.48
N VAL A 13 4.39 8.02 -1.56
CA VAL A 13 5.15 7.07 -2.39
C VAL A 13 4.19 6.13 -3.13
N ILE A 14 4.51 5.80 -4.38
CA ILE A 14 3.77 4.83 -5.19
C ILE A 14 4.66 3.62 -5.41
N TRP A 15 4.18 2.45 -5.01
CA TRP A 15 4.85 1.18 -5.24
C TRP A 15 4.29 0.47 -6.47
N SER A 16 5.18 -0.26 -7.14
CA SER A 16 4.81 -1.23 -8.16
C SER A 16 3.93 -2.33 -7.59
N SER A 17 3.28 -3.09 -8.47
CA SER A 17 2.48 -4.23 -8.06
C SER A 17 3.29 -5.21 -7.21
N ILE A 18 2.61 -5.76 -6.20
CA ILE A 18 3.09 -6.88 -5.39
C ILE A 18 2.35 -8.18 -5.73
N TRP A 19 1.46 -8.16 -6.72
CA TRP A 19 0.63 -9.29 -7.13
C TRP A 19 0.95 -9.71 -8.57
N SER A 20 1.38 -10.96 -8.74
CA SER A 20 1.65 -11.52 -10.07
C SER A 20 0.42 -11.56 -10.97
N ARG A 21 -0.78 -11.74 -10.39
CA ARG A 21 -2.06 -11.77 -11.13
C ARG A 21 -2.58 -10.39 -11.56
N ARG A 22 -2.07 -9.31 -10.97
CA ARG A 22 -2.42 -7.92 -11.30
C ARG A 22 -1.13 -7.10 -11.41
N PRO A 23 -0.28 -7.35 -12.42
CA PRO A 23 0.98 -6.63 -12.57
C PRO A 23 0.78 -5.13 -12.84
N ASP A 24 -0.43 -4.76 -13.28
CA ASP A 24 -0.89 -3.39 -13.50
C ASP A 24 -1.21 -2.62 -12.20
N ALA A 25 -1.45 -3.34 -11.09
CA ALA A 25 -1.81 -2.69 -9.84
C ALA A 25 -0.66 -1.85 -9.29
N VAL A 26 -0.97 -0.71 -8.70
CA VAL A 26 -0.02 0.08 -7.91
C VAL A 26 -0.58 0.33 -6.53
N VAL A 27 0.29 0.56 -5.56
CA VAL A 27 -0.12 0.92 -4.20
C VAL A 27 0.36 2.33 -3.94
N ARG A 28 -0.58 3.26 -3.78
CA ARG A 28 -0.27 4.62 -3.34
C ARG A 28 -0.29 4.66 -1.82
N PHE A 29 0.77 5.18 -1.23
CA PHE A 29 0.86 5.51 0.18
C PHE A 29 0.87 7.03 0.32
N ASP A 30 -0.10 7.56 1.06
CA ASP A 30 -0.13 8.96 1.46
C ASP A 30 0.36 9.08 2.90
N LEU A 31 1.18 10.09 3.16
CA LEU A 31 1.93 10.28 4.40
C LEU A 31 1.64 11.66 5.04
N PRO A 32 0.37 12.02 5.30
CA PRO A 32 0.05 13.24 6.00
C PRO A 32 0.62 13.20 7.43
N SER A 33 1.14 14.34 7.90
CA SER A 33 1.48 14.50 9.32
C SER A 33 0.22 14.35 10.17
N ASP A 34 0.34 13.68 11.31
CA ASP A 34 -0.73 13.59 12.32
C ASP A 34 -0.76 14.81 13.27
N GLY A 35 0.15 15.77 13.09
CA GLY A 35 0.30 16.94 13.98
C GLY A 35 1.02 16.67 15.31
N GLY A 36 1.33 15.40 15.63
CA GLY A 36 2.00 14.95 16.86
C GLY A 36 3.43 14.46 16.65
N GLY A 37 4.00 14.67 15.45
CA GLY A 37 5.33 14.16 15.08
C GLY A 37 5.30 12.75 14.45
N GLY A 38 4.11 12.19 14.25
CA GLY A 38 3.89 10.94 13.52
C GLY A 38 3.27 11.17 12.13
N THR A 39 2.68 10.12 11.59
CA THR A 39 2.10 10.09 10.23
C THR A 39 0.81 9.29 10.25
N ASP A 40 -0.27 9.88 9.77
CA ASP A 40 -1.54 9.17 9.52
C ASP A 40 -1.44 8.42 8.18
N LEU A 41 -0.69 7.31 8.18
CA LEU A 41 -0.38 6.53 6.99
C LEU A 41 -1.66 5.96 6.34
N ARG A 42 -1.88 6.33 5.08
CA ARG A 42 -2.99 5.79 4.26
C ARG A 42 -2.43 5.03 3.08
N TRP A 43 -3.06 3.91 2.71
CA TRP A 43 -2.71 3.14 1.53
C TRP A 43 -3.93 2.87 0.66
N THR A 44 -3.76 3.01 -0.65
CA THR A 44 -4.82 2.75 -1.63
C THR A 44 -4.27 1.90 -2.77
N PRO A 45 -4.77 0.68 -2.98
CA PRO A 45 -4.51 -0.07 -4.19
C PRO A 45 -5.26 0.57 -5.37
N LEU A 46 -4.54 0.96 -6.41
CA LEU A 46 -5.09 1.47 -7.66
C LEU A 46 -4.93 0.38 -8.71
N VAL A 47 -6.03 0.04 -9.37
CA VAL A 47 -6.13 -1.13 -10.23
C VAL A 47 -6.90 -0.73 -11.48
N ALA A 48 -6.35 -1.03 -12.66
CA ALA A 48 -7.03 -0.69 -13.92
C ALA A 48 -8.32 -1.52 -14.08
N ALA A 49 -9.28 -1.01 -14.83
CA ALA A 49 -10.42 -1.82 -15.24
C ALA A 49 -9.95 -3.00 -16.12
N PRO A 50 -10.58 -4.18 -16.02
CA PRO A 50 -11.70 -4.50 -15.14
C PRO A 50 -11.28 -4.70 -13.68
N LEU A 51 -12.22 -4.45 -12.75
CA LEU A 51 -11.98 -4.75 -11.34
C LEU A 51 -11.73 -6.25 -11.15
N PRO A 52 -10.83 -6.64 -10.22
CA PRO A 52 -10.64 -8.04 -9.88
C PRO A 52 -11.95 -8.66 -9.39
N GLU A 53 -12.10 -9.97 -9.62
CA GLU A 53 -13.11 -10.76 -8.92
C GLU A 53 -13.00 -10.62 -7.40
N SER A 54 -14.10 -10.81 -6.69
CA SER A 54 -14.20 -10.55 -5.24
C SER A 54 -13.18 -11.34 -4.41
N SER A 55 -12.92 -12.60 -4.80
CA SER A 55 -11.93 -13.47 -4.17
C SER A 55 -10.51 -12.88 -4.26
N LEU A 56 -10.12 -12.41 -5.45
CA LEU A 56 -8.83 -11.79 -5.69
C LEU A 56 -8.72 -10.44 -4.99
N LEU A 57 -9.78 -9.64 -5.00
CA LEU A 57 -9.83 -8.36 -4.27
C LEU A 57 -9.64 -8.58 -2.75
N GLY A 58 -10.29 -9.59 -2.18
CA GLY A 58 -10.11 -9.98 -0.78
C GLY A 58 -8.67 -10.43 -0.49
N HIS A 59 -8.07 -11.23 -1.38
CA HIS A 59 -6.67 -11.64 -1.26
C HIS A 59 -5.71 -10.44 -1.30
N MET A 60 -5.92 -9.51 -2.23
CA MET A 60 -5.13 -8.29 -2.35
C MET A 60 -5.20 -7.45 -1.06
N SER A 61 -6.41 -7.22 -0.56
CA SER A 61 -6.64 -6.47 0.68
C SER A 61 -5.99 -7.13 1.89
N LYS A 62 -6.12 -8.45 2.04
CA LYS A 62 -5.47 -9.22 3.12
C LYS A 62 -3.96 -9.09 3.09
N ARG A 63 -3.35 -9.15 1.89
CA ARG A 63 -1.89 -9.04 1.75
C ARG A 63 -1.39 -7.66 2.16
N LEU A 64 -2.08 -6.59 1.78
CA LEU A 64 -1.75 -5.23 2.22
C LEU A 64 -1.89 -5.06 3.73
N ASN A 65 -2.98 -5.56 4.32
CA ASN A 65 -3.16 -5.52 5.77
C ASN A 65 -2.03 -6.23 6.52
N GLN A 66 -1.57 -7.39 6.05
CA GLN A 66 -0.43 -8.05 6.68
C GLN A 66 0.85 -7.22 6.56
N LEU A 67 1.13 -6.68 5.37
CA LEU A 67 2.37 -5.94 5.14
C LEU A 67 2.42 -4.64 5.96
N ILE A 68 1.31 -3.92 6.05
CA ILE A 68 1.26 -2.58 6.64
C ILE A 68 0.80 -2.61 8.09
N ASN A 69 -0.28 -3.33 8.44
CA ASN A 69 -0.77 -3.32 9.82
C ASN A 69 -0.04 -4.30 10.73
N ALA A 70 0.54 -5.39 10.20
CA ALA A 70 1.30 -6.32 11.02
C ALA A 70 2.81 -6.08 10.89
N ASN A 71 3.39 -6.23 9.70
CA ASN A 71 4.85 -6.21 9.57
C ASN A 71 5.47 -4.83 9.84
N LEU A 72 4.83 -3.74 9.40
CA LEU A 72 5.34 -2.39 9.68
C LEU A 72 5.22 -2.05 11.17
N ARG A 73 4.08 -2.34 11.80
CA ARG A 73 3.88 -2.13 13.24
C ARG A 73 4.88 -2.93 14.09
N TYR A 74 5.10 -4.19 13.74
CA TYR A 74 6.12 -5.02 14.36
C TYR A 74 7.52 -4.40 14.25
N THR A 75 7.84 -3.76 13.12
CA THR A 75 9.12 -3.05 12.90
C THR A 75 9.28 -1.86 13.85
N PHE A 76 8.17 -1.24 14.28
CA PHE A 76 8.14 -0.16 15.27
C PHE A 76 7.89 -0.64 16.71
N GLY A 77 7.92 -1.96 16.96
CA GLY A 77 7.71 -2.54 18.29
C GLY A 77 6.27 -2.45 18.81
N GLN A 78 5.28 -2.29 17.92
CA GLN A 78 3.85 -2.37 18.21
C GLN A 78 3.31 -3.77 17.88
#